data_AF-A0A1G0P2S4-F1
#
_entry.id   AF-A0A1G0P2S4-F1
#
_cell.length_a   1.000
_cell.length_b   1.000
_cell.length_c   1.000
_cell.angle_alpha   90.00
_cell.angle_beta   90.00
_cell.angle_gamma   90.00
#
_symmetry.space_group_name_H-M   'P 1'
#
loop_
_entity.id
_entity.type
_entity.pdbx_description
1 polymer ?
#
loop_
_entity_poly.entity_id
_entity_poly.type
_entity_poly.pdbx_seq_one_letter_code
_entity_poly.pdbx_strand_id
1 'polypeptide(L)'
;MSTDIKSAIESLYSEMGTINNRLNEIKKSINALSVLIGEEAPFSNAEISSIGYTTNIRPDQFFGKGLATAVKEYLKIRGRASTVQEIYEALKTGGYEFTGSRAENILQRNLAISLSKNSNDFVYVKSSNSYGLWEFYPEKQREKKKPKVTTLKGNSEDESENKEGNP
;
A
#
# COMPACT_ATOMS: atom_id res chain seq x y z
N MET A 1 -17.68 16.55 18.80
CA MET A 1 -17.66 16.41 17.32
C MET A 1 -16.58 15.43 16.85
N SER A 2 -15.28 15.68 17.02
CA SER A 2 -14.24 14.73 16.56
C SER A 2 -14.19 13.41 17.35
N THR A 3 -14.69 13.37 18.58
CA THR A 3 -14.84 12.17 19.40
C THR A 3 -15.98 11.28 18.92
N ASP A 4 -17.10 11.91 18.54
CA ASP A 4 -18.34 11.21 18.16
C ASP A 4 -18.16 10.51 16.81
N ILE A 5 -17.44 11.16 15.88
CA ILE A 5 -17.07 10.55 14.59
C ILE A 5 -16.10 9.39 14.79
N LYS A 6 -15.12 9.51 15.70
CA LYS A 6 -14.20 8.40 16.01
C LYS A 6 -14.93 7.20 16.61
N SER A 7 -15.87 7.45 17.52
CA SER A 7 -16.71 6.40 18.11
C SER A 7 -17.59 5.72 17.06
N ALA A 8 -18.20 6.48 16.15
CA ALA A 8 -18.98 5.91 15.05
C ALA A 8 -18.13 5.03 14.13
N ILE A 9 -16.90 5.44 13.82
CA ILE A 9 -15.96 4.63 13.03
C ILE A 9 -15.61 3.33 13.76
N GLU A 10 -15.38 3.38 15.07
CA GLU A 10 -15.09 2.19 15.88
C GLU A 10 -16.28 1.22 15.92
N SER A 11 -17.51 1.73 16.04
CA SER A 11 -18.72 0.92 15.93
C SER A 11 -18.83 0.23 14.57
N LEU A 12 -18.54 0.94 13.48
CA LEU A 12 -18.54 0.37 12.13
C LEU A 12 -17.49 -0.73 11.95
N TYR A 13 -16.29 -0.57 12.53
CA TYR A 13 -15.27 -1.62 12.51
C TYR A 13 -15.69 -2.86 13.30
N SER A 14 -16.36 -2.68 14.44
CA SER A 14 -16.91 -3.78 15.24
C SER A 14 -18.01 -4.55 14.48
N GLU A 15 -18.91 -3.81 13.83
CA GLU A 15 -19.98 -4.39 13.01
C GLU A 15 -19.40 -5.16 11.81
N MET A 16 -18.37 -4.61 11.16
CA MET A 16 -17.65 -5.28 10.09
C MET A 16 -17.02 -6.59 10.55
N GLY A 17 -16.45 -6.64 11.77
CA GLY A 17 -15.94 -7.88 12.36
C GLY A 17 -17.04 -8.94 12.53
N THR A 18 -18.21 -8.51 13.00
CA THR A 18 -19.38 -9.39 13.20
C THR A 18 -19.88 -9.96 11.87
N ILE A 19 -19.99 -9.13 10.84
CA ILE A 19 -20.42 -9.55 9.49
C ILE A 19 -19.43 -10.56 8.91
N ASN A 20 -18.12 -10.32 9.04
CA ASN A 20 -17.10 -11.24 8.56
C ASN A 20 -17.17 -12.61 9.24
N ASN A 21 -17.39 -12.65 10.57
CA ASN A 21 -17.58 -13.91 11.28
C ASN A 21 -18.80 -14.68 10.77
N ARG A 22 -19.93 -13.99 10.57
CA ARG A 22 -21.14 -14.60 10.01
C ARG A 22 -20.91 -15.13 8.59
N LEU A 23 -20.16 -14.39 7.77
CA LEU A 23 -19.81 -14.79 6.42
C LEU A 23 -18.95 -16.06 6.41
N ASN A 24 -18.02 -16.19 7.36
CA ASN A 24 -17.21 -17.40 7.52
C ASN A 24 -18.06 -18.61 7.92
N GLU A 25 -19.02 -18.44 8.83
CA GLU A 25 -19.95 -19.51 9.20
C GLU A 25 -20.85 -19.94 8.04
N ILE A 26 -21.33 -18.99 7.23
CA ILE A 26 -22.10 -19.28 6.01
C ILE A 26 -21.24 -20.06 5.01
N LYS A 27 -19.99 -19.63 4.76
CA LYS A 27 -19.07 -20.37 3.87
C LYS A 27 -18.83 -21.81 4.34
N LYS A 28 -18.61 -22.02 5.64
CA LYS A 28 -18.47 -23.38 6.22
C LYS A 28 -19.73 -24.21 5.99
N SER A 29 -20.89 -23.60 6.18
CA SER A 29 -22.19 -24.26 5.97
C SER A 29 -22.39 -24.65 4.50
N ILE A 30 -22.06 -23.75 3.56
CA ILE A 30 -22.12 -24.04 2.13
C ILE A 30 -21.18 -25.17 1.77
N ASN A 31 -19.95 -25.18 2.28
CA ASN A 31 -19.02 -26.29 2.05
C ASN A 31 -19.55 -27.61 2.58
N ALA A 32 -20.09 -27.62 3.80
CA ALA A 32 -20.67 -28.83 4.40
C ALA A 32 -21.85 -29.36 3.56
N LEU A 33 -22.72 -28.46 3.08
CA LEU A 33 -23.84 -28.82 2.21
C LEU A 33 -23.36 -29.29 0.82
N SER A 34 -22.33 -28.66 0.25
CA SER A 34 -21.76 -29.04 -1.05
C SER A 34 -21.16 -30.44 -1.02
N VAL A 35 -20.41 -30.77 0.05
CA VAL A 35 -19.89 -32.12 0.27
C VAL A 35 -21.01 -33.14 0.45
N LEU A 36 -22.10 -32.76 1.14
CA LEU A 36 -23.24 -33.65 1.36
C LEU A 36 -23.98 -34.01 0.05
N ILE A 37 -24.04 -33.09 -0.91
CA ILE A 37 -24.60 -33.34 -2.25
C ILE A 37 -23.60 -33.98 -3.22
N GLY A 38 -22.38 -34.30 -2.76
CA GLY A 38 -21.33 -34.92 -3.57
C GLY A 38 -20.57 -33.96 -4.49
N GLU A 39 -20.74 -32.65 -4.29
CA GLU A 39 -20.00 -31.61 -5.01
C GLU A 39 -18.71 -31.24 -4.26
N GLU A 40 -17.72 -30.73 -4.99
CA GLU A 40 -16.49 -30.22 -4.38
C GLU A 40 -16.77 -28.93 -3.59
N ALA A 41 -16.13 -28.79 -2.43
CA ALA A 41 -16.31 -27.63 -1.56
C ALA A 41 -15.87 -26.33 -2.28
N PRO A 42 -16.78 -25.38 -2.53
CA PRO A 42 -16.49 -24.20 -3.35
C PRO A 42 -15.59 -23.18 -2.66
N PHE A 43 -15.47 -23.22 -1.33
CA PHE A 43 -14.60 -22.32 -0.57
C PHE A 43 -13.44 -23.08 0.06
N SER A 44 -12.21 -22.59 -0.13
CA SER A 44 -11.03 -23.16 0.53
C SER A 44 -10.97 -22.78 2.02
N ASN A 45 -10.28 -23.60 2.82
CA ASN A 45 -10.11 -23.33 4.26
C ASN A 45 -9.37 -22.00 4.55
N ALA A 46 -8.57 -21.52 3.59
CA ALA A 46 -7.90 -20.22 3.62
C ALA A 46 -8.89 -19.06 3.42
N GLU A 47 -9.90 -19.21 2.57
CA GLU A 47 -10.95 -18.21 2.32
C GLU A 47 -12.00 -18.12 3.43
N ILE A 48 -12.09 -19.15 4.26
CA ILE A 48 -12.91 -19.20 5.49
C ILE A 48 -12.22 -18.46 6.65
N SER A 49 -10.89 -18.29 6.56
CA SER A 49 -10.09 -17.59 7.59
C SER A 49 -9.71 -16.17 7.18
N SER A 50 -9.85 -15.82 5.90
CA SER A 50 -9.42 -14.51 5.41
C SER A 50 -10.48 -13.45 5.67
N ILE A 51 -10.25 -12.67 6.72
CA ILE A 51 -10.80 -11.32 6.96
C ILE A 51 -10.12 -10.28 6.03
N GLY A 52 -9.45 -10.74 4.98
CA GLY A 52 -8.82 -9.90 3.97
C GLY A 52 -9.81 -9.55 2.86
N TYR A 53 -10.33 -8.33 2.88
CA TYR A 53 -10.99 -7.63 1.78
C TYR A 53 -10.41 -8.07 0.43
N THR A 54 -11.14 -8.92 -0.28
CA THR A 54 -10.67 -9.51 -1.53
C THR A 54 -10.80 -8.44 -2.62
N THR A 55 -9.71 -7.74 -2.88
CA THR A 55 -9.55 -7.08 -4.18
C THR A 55 -9.63 -8.19 -5.23
N ASN A 56 -10.59 -8.11 -6.15
CA ASN A 56 -10.74 -9.08 -7.24
C ASN A 56 -9.53 -8.96 -8.19
N ILE A 57 -8.46 -9.67 -7.85
CA ILE A 57 -7.20 -9.71 -8.59
C ILE A 57 -7.29 -10.88 -9.55
N ARG A 58 -7.05 -10.63 -10.84
CA ARG A 58 -6.98 -11.72 -11.81
C ARG A 58 -5.69 -12.53 -11.60
N PRO A 59 -5.71 -13.86 -11.80
CA PRO A 59 -4.57 -14.73 -11.55
C PRO A 59 -3.36 -14.44 -12.46
N ASP A 60 -3.55 -13.72 -13.55
CA ASP A 60 -2.53 -13.34 -14.54
C ASP A 60 -2.12 -11.86 -14.45
N GLN A 61 -2.65 -11.11 -13.48
CA GLN A 61 -2.55 -9.65 -13.47
C GLN A 61 -1.13 -9.10 -13.29
N PHE A 62 -0.27 -9.81 -12.57
CA PHE A 62 1.08 -9.37 -12.22
C PHE A 62 2.18 -10.17 -12.92
N PHE A 63 1.83 -11.05 -13.86
CA PHE A 63 2.80 -11.85 -14.60
C PHE A 63 3.75 -10.95 -15.42
N GLY A 64 5.07 -11.19 -15.28
CA GLY A 64 6.12 -10.46 -16.00
C GLY A 64 6.30 -8.98 -15.62
N LYS A 65 5.56 -8.47 -14.63
CA LYS A 65 5.71 -7.08 -14.15
C LYS A 65 6.87 -6.98 -13.16
N GLY A 66 7.49 -5.80 -13.08
CA GLY A 66 8.44 -5.50 -12.00
C GLY A 66 7.75 -5.39 -10.65
N LEU A 67 8.42 -5.82 -9.57
CA LEU A 67 7.88 -5.82 -8.20
C LEU A 67 7.23 -4.48 -7.81
N ALA A 68 7.91 -3.36 -8.04
CA ALA A 68 7.38 -2.04 -7.70
C ALA A 68 6.10 -1.71 -8.48
N THR A 69 6.04 -2.07 -9.76
CA THR A 69 4.85 -1.84 -10.60
C THR A 69 3.67 -2.68 -10.12
N ALA A 70 3.89 -3.96 -9.84
CA ALA A 70 2.84 -4.86 -9.37
C ALA A 70 2.27 -4.40 -8.01
N VAL A 71 3.14 -4.00 -7.07
CA VAL A 71 2.68 -3.46 -5.77
C VAL A 71 1.93 -2.15 -5.94
N LYS A 72 2.40 -1.25 -6.81
CA LYS A 72 1.72 0.03 -7.08
C LYS A 72 0.33 -0.20 -7.64
N GLU A 73 0.18 -1.11 -8.60
CA GLU A 73 -1.11 -1.45 -9.18
C GLU A 73 -2.06 -2.07 -8.16
N TYR A 74 -1.57 -3.02 -7.35
CA TYR A 74 -2.34 -3.58 -6.24
C TYR A 74 -2.81 -2.51 -5.25
N LEU A 75 -1.91 -1.64 -4.81
CA LEU A 75 -2.27 -0.56 -3.89
C LEU A 75 -3.30 0.39 -4.52
N LYS A 76 -3.17 0.73 -5.82
CA LYS A 76 -4.15 1.56 -6.53
C LYS A 76 -5.54 0.93 -6.57
N ILE A 77 -5.63 -0.36 -6.88
CA ILE A 77 -6.90 -1.11 -6.87
C ILE A 77 -7.51 -1.12 -5.47
N ARG A 78 -6.65 -1.27 -4.45
CA ARG A 78 -7.07 -1.32 -3.05
C ARG A 78 -7.46 0.04 -2.48
N GLY A 79 -6.90 1.14 -2.99
CA GLY A 79 -7.22 2.51 -2.60
C GLY A 79 -6.82 2.90 -1.17
N ARG A 80 -6.08 2.05 -0.44
CA ARG A 80 -5.65 2.26 0.95
C ARG A 80 -4.30 1.61 1.22
N ALA A 81 -3.68 1.96 2.34
CA ALA A 81 -2.45 1.32 2.79
C ALA A 81 -2.69 -0.15 3.17
N SER A 82 -1.67 -0.99 2.93
CA SER A 82 -1.71 -2.43 3.22
C SER A 82 -0.43 -2.92 3.86
N THR A 83 -0.53 -4.01 4.63
CA THR A 83 0.63 -4.63 5.26
C THR A 83 1.46 -5.40 4.23
N VAL A 84 2.72 -5.69 4.57
CA VAL A 84 3.63 -6.45 3.69
C VAL A 84 3.08 -7.85 3.41
N GLN A 85 2.46 -8.49 4.40
CA GLN A 85 1.86 -9.80 4.26
C GLN A 85 0.70 -9.78 3.25
N GLU A 86 -0.22 -8.81 3.38
CA GLU A 86 -1.34 -8.68 2.44
C GLU A 86 -0.88 -8.41 1.00
N ILE A 87 0.15 -7.57 0.83
CA ILE A 87 0.72 -7.28 -0.48
C ILE A 87 1.37 -8.56 -1.06
N TYR A 88 2.08 -9.32 -0.23
CA TYR A 88 2.72 -10.56 -0.64
C TYR A 88 1.70 -11.60 -1.12
N GLU A 89 0.64 -11.82 -0.33
CA GLU A 89 -0.44 -12.75 -0.69
C GLU A 89 -1.15 -12.30 -1.97
N ALA A 90 -1.47 -11.01 -2.10
CA ALA A 90 -2.09 -10.46 -3.30
C ALA A 90 -1.25 -10.64 -4.57
N LEU A 91 0.07 -10.41 -4.48
CA LEU A 91 1.00 -10.63 -5.58
C LEU A 91 1.08 -12.11 -5.97
N LYS A 92 1.15 -13.01 -4.98
CA LYS A 92 1.17 -14.45 -5.20
C LYS A 92 -0.11 -14.93 -5.89
N THR A 93 -1.27 -14.43 -5.45
CA THR A 93 -2.57 -14.74 -6.07
C THR A 93 -2.67 -14.19 -7.49
N GLY A 94 -2.12 -13.00 -7.76
CA GLY A 94 -2.11 -12.39 -9.10
C GLY A 94 -1.01 -12.89 -10.04
N GLY A 95 -0.38 -14.03 -9.74
CA GLY A 95 0.57 -14.69 -10.63
C GLY A 95 1.95 -14.04 -10.69
N TYR A 96 2.34 -13.26 -9.68
CA TYR A 96 3.69 -12.73 -9.60
C TYR A 96 4.70 -13.83 -9.25
N GLU A 97 5.71 -14.02 -10.10
CA GLU A 97 6.76 -14.99 -9.86
C GLU A 97 7.86 -14.40 -8.95
N PHE A 98 7.90 -14.85 -7.70
CA PHE A 98 9.01 -14.51 -6.81
C PHE A 98 10.24 -15.32 -7.21
N THR A 99 11.25 -14.64 -7.75
CA THR A 99 12.50 -15.27 -8.16
C THR A 99 13.26 -15.81 -6.94
N GLY A 100 13.26 -17.15 -6.80
CA GLY A 100 14.09 -17.90 -5.86
C GLY A 100 13.30 -18.70 -4.83
N SER A 101 13.68 -19.96 -4.63
CA SER A 101 13.15 -20.87 -3.62
C SER A 101 13.63 -20.50 -2.22
N ARG A 102 13.20 -19.35 -1.71
CA ARG A 102 13.48 -18.89 -0.34
C ARG A 102 12.23 -19.01 0.52
N ALA A 103 12.44 -19.16 1.82
CA ALA A 103 11.35 -19.14 2.79
C ALA A 103 10.53 -17.84 2.66
N GLU A 104 9.21 -17.96 2.84
CA GLU A 104 8.24 -16.87 2.70
C GLU A 104 8.61 -15.62 3.53
N ASN A 105 9.08 -15.81 4.76
CA ASN A 105 9.57 -14.74 5.63
C ASN A 105 10.70 -13.91 5.00
N ILE A 106 11.58 -14.53 4.21
CA ILE A 106 12.68 -13.86 3.53
C ILE A 106 12.15 -13.05 2.34
N LEU A 107 11.18 -13.60 1.60
CA LEU A 107 10.54 -12.91 0.48
C LEU A 107 9.76 -11.67 0.96
N GLN A 108 9.01 -11.79 2.05
CA GLN A 108 8.31 -10.65 2.67
C GLN A 108 9.30 -9.58 3.16
N ARG A 109 10.42 -9.97 3.77
CA ARG A 109 11.47 -9.00 4.16
C ARG A 109 12.08 -8.30 2.93
N ASN A 110 12.37 -9.03 1.86
CA ASN A 110 12.89 -8.46 0.62
C ASN A 110 11.90 -7.51 -0.06
N LEU A 111 10.60 -7.84 -0.01
CA LEU A 111 9.51 -6.97 -0.45
C LEU A 111 9.51 -5.67 0.36
N ALA A 112 9.55 -5.75 1.69
CA ALA A 112 9.61 -4.57 2.56
C ALA A 112 10.84 -3.68 2.29
N ILE A 113 12.01 -4.29 2.09
CA ILE A 113 13.25 -3.56 1.72
C ILE A 113 13.07 -2.85 0.38
N SER A 114 12.49 -3.53 -0.61
CA SER A 114 12.27 -2.98 -1.95
C SER A 114 11.28 -1.82 -1.94
N LEU A 115 10.22 -1.91 -1.13
CA LEU A 115 9.26 -0.82 -0.94
C LEU A 115 9.88 0.37 -0.21
N SER A 116 10.70 0.12 0.80
CA SER A 116 11.41 1.16 1.54
C SER A 116 12.40 1.93 0.65
N LYS A 117 13.08 1.25 -0.28
CA LYS A 117 13.97 1.89 -1.27
C LYS A 117 13.21 2.81 -2.23
N ASN A 118 11.98 2.45 -2.59
CA ASN A 118 11.13 3.20 -3.52
C ASN A 118 10.25 4.26 -2.81
N SER A 119 10.85 5.03 -1.89
CA SER A 119 10.16 6.04 -1.08
C SER A 119 9.61 7.26 -1.85
N ASN A 120 9.90 7.34 -3.16
CA ASN A 120 9.32 8.33 -4.07
C ASN A 120 7.86 8.02 -4.42
N ASP A 121 7.53 6.75 -4.64
CA ASP A 121 6.17 6.30 -4.98
C ASP A 121 5.39 5.80 -3.76
N PHE A 122 6.09 5.15 -2.83
CA PHE A 122 5.48 4.53 -1.65
C PHE A 122 5.72 5.37 -0.39
N VAL A 123 4.75 5.34 0.50
CA VAL A 123 4.83 5.92 1.84
C VAL A 123 4.65 4.83 2.88
N TYR A 124 5.52 4.84 3.88
CA TYR A 124 5.41 3.94 5.03
C TYR A 124 4.60 4.61 6.14
N VAL A 125 3.48 4.00 6.50
CA VAL A 125 2.57 4.46 7.55
C VAL A 125 2.96 3.78 8.86
N LYS A 126 3.73 4.49 9.69
CA LYS A 126 4.24 3.97 10.98
C LYS A 126 3.12 3.50 11.92
N SER A 127 1.98 4.20 11.92
CA SER A 127 0.85 3.91 12.82
C SER A 127 0.22 2.54 12.61
N SER A 128 0.26 2.01 11.39
CA SER A 128 -0.37 0.73 11.03
C SER A 128 0.61 -0.29 10.45
N ASN A 129 1.92 -0.03 10.54
CA ASN A 129 2.98 -0.86 9.94
C ASN A 129 2.66 -1.25 8.48
N SER A 130 2.15 -0.29 7.70
CA SER A 130 1.60 -0.52 6.36
C SER A 130 2.28 0.35 5.32
N TYR A 131 2.23 -0.09 4.06
CA TYR A 131 2.69 0.66 2.90
C TYR A 131 1.50 1.18 2.10
N GLY A 132 1.53 2.46 1.77
CA GLY A 132 0.54 3.11 0.91
C GLY A 132 1.21 3.85 -0.25
N LEU A 133 0.40 4.44 -1.11
CA LEU A 133 0.87 5.36 -2.15
C LEU A 133 0.80 6.79 -1.64
N TRP A 134 1.74 7.63 -2.09
CA TRP A 134 1.67 9.07 -1.82
C TRP A 134 0.35 9.68 -2.31
N GLU A 135 -0.20 9.16 -3.41
CA GLU A 135 -1.50 9.55 -3.99
C GLU A 135 -2.64 9.54 -2.96
N PHE A 136 -2.61 8.66 -1.94
CA PHE A 136 -3.65 8.59 -0.91
C PHE A 136 -3.55 9.71 0.13
N TYR A 137 -2.42 10.42 0.18
CA TYR A 137 -2.12 11.41 1.21
C TYR A 137 -1.71 12.75 0.56
N PRO A 138 -2.65 13.44 -0.13
CA PRO A 138 -2.36 14.69 -0.83
C PRO A 138 -1.85 15.81 0.11
N GLU A 139 -2.25 15.78 1.38
CA GLU A 139 -1.81 16.75 2.39
C GLU A 139 -0.30 16.63 2.70
N LYS A 140 0.21 15.40 2.80
CA LYS A 140 1.64 15.14 3.07
C LYS A 140 2.52 15.25 1.82
N GLN A 141 1.95 15.14 0.62
CA GLN A 141 2.70 15.35 -0.63
C GLN A 141 3.19 16.80 -0.79
N ARG A 142 2.47 17.78 -0.21
CA ARG A 142 2.85 19.20 -0.29
C ARG A 142 4.15 19.53 0.43
N GLU A 143 4.56 18.72 1.42
CA GLU A 143 5.81 18.94 2.16
C GLU A 143 7.07 18.59 1.35
N LYS A 144 6.97 17.68 0.37
CA LYS A 144 8.09 17.36 -0.54
C LYS A 144 8.29 18.40 -1.66
N LYS A 145 7.29 19.25 -1.92
CA LYS A 145 7.32 20.30 -2.97
C LYS A 145 7.59 21.70 -2.40
N LYS A 146 8.40 21.85 -1.35
CA LYS A 146 9.06 23.15 -1.14
C LYS A 146 10.31 23.16 -2.03
N PRO A 147 10.33 23.90 -3.15
CA PRO A 147 11.57 24.08 -3.90
C PRO A 147 12.59 24.70 -2.96
N LYS A 148 13.80 24.10 -2.88
CA LYS A 148 14.97 24.81 -2.39
C LYS A 148 15.11 26.04 -3.27
N VAL A 149 14.80 27.21 -2.72
CA VAL A 149 15.11 28.48 -3.33
C VAL A 149 16.64 28.53 -3.41
N THR A 150 17.19 28.21 -4.57
CA THR A 150 18.56 28.54 -4.93
C THR A 150 18.60 30.05 -5.06
N THR A 151 19.14 30.72 -4.05
CA THR A 151 19.37 32.16 -4.07
C THR A 151 20.45 32.46 -5.12
N LEU A 152 20.03 32.72 -6.35
CA LEU A 152 20.83 33.48 -7.32
C LEU A 152 20.81 34.94 -6.86
N LYS A 153 21.88 35.38 -6.19
CA LYS A 153 22.12 36.80 -5.92
C LYS A 153 23.09 37.32 -6.97
N GLY A 154 22.55 37.69 -8.12
CA GLY A 154 23.15 38.73 -8.96
C GLY A 154 22.80 40.09 -8.36
N ASN A 155 23.80 40.96 -8.19
CA ASN A 155 23.59 42.37 -7.93
C ASN A 155 24.65 43.13 -8.73
N SER A 156 24.25 43.60 -9.92
CA SER A 156 24.85 44.72 -10.63
C SER A 156 24.19 46.00 -10.11
N GLU A 157 24.98 47.01 -9.73
CA GLU A 157 25.01 48.39 -10.26
C GLU A 157 25.17 49.29 -9.01
N ASP A 158 25.79 50.47 -8.98
CA ASP A 158 26.70 51.26 -9.79
C ASP A 158 27.05 52.49 -8.91
N GLU A 159 28.00 53.33 -9.35
CA GLU A 159 28.36 54.67 -8.86
C GLU A 159 29.22 54.74 -7.57
N SER A 160 30.31 55.53 -7.48
CA SER A 160 30.79 56.67 -8.26
C SER A 160 32.26 56.99 -7.94
N GLU A 161 32.96 57.49 -8.96
CA GLU A 161 34.19 58.31 -8.99
C GLU A 161 34.84 58.78 -7.67
N ASN A 162 36.17 58.62 -7.54
CA ASN A 162 37.04 59.77 -7.33
C ASN A 162 38.53 59.49 -7.65
N LYS A 163 38.99 60.13 -8.74
CA LYS A 163 40.22 60.95 -8.91
C LYS A 163 41.63 60.49 -8.49
N GLU A 164 42.52 60.78 -9.45
CA GLU A 164 43.93 61.23 -9.32
C GLU A 164 44.93 60.19 -8.80
N GLY A 165 46.11 59.96 -9.37
CA GLY A 165 46.91 60.66 -10.36
C GLY A 165 48.34 60.12 -10.20
N ASN A 166 48.99 59.85 -11.34
CA ASN A 166 50.37 59.38 -11.60
C ASN A 166 51.49 60.01 -10.73
N PRO A 167 52.77 59.58 -10.78
CA PRO A 167 53.46 58.81 -11.83
C PRO A 167 54.24 57.55 -11.43
#